data_AF-A0A395X8P5-F1
#
_entry.id   AF-A0A395X8P5-F1
#
_cell.length_a   1.000
_cell.length_b   1.000
_cell.length_c   1.000
_cell.angle_alpha   90.00
_cell.angle_beta   90.00
_cell.angle_gamma   90.00
#
_symmetry.space_group_name_H-M   'P 1'
#
loop_
_entity.id
_entity.type
_entity.pdbx_description
1 polymer ?
#
loop_
_entity_poly.entity_id
_entity_poly.type
_entity_poly.pdbx_seq_one_letter_code
_entity_poly.pdbx_strand_id
1 'polypeptide(L)'
;MCEKIPFNIENMTPDQQQKFDDLFAEIKYLNHEQWNALDDPCLMTQEIFNSIQLRRMEIGPELENITTNLFVKYPDYAISYSRRLEKAISSASNSDSFSLDICYKNMRKEILKEFGYDIGPL
;
A
#
# COMPACT_ATOMS: atom_id res chain seq x y z
N MET A 1 -31.62 24.95 6.55
CA MET A 1 -30.36 25.65 6.21
C MET A 1 -29.24 24.78 6.74
N CYS A 2 -28.35 24.25 5.90
CA CYS A 2 -27.15 23.56 6.39
C CYS A 2 -26.16 24.64 6.84
N GLU A 3 -25.92 24.74 8.15
CA GLU A 3 -24.84 25.58 8.66
C GLU A 3 -23.51 25.06 8.09
N LYS A 4 -22.81 25.90 7.33
CA LYS A 4 -21.43 25.64 6.94
C LYS A 4 -20.57 25.84 8.19
N ILE A 5 -20.41 24.79 8.98
CA ILE A 5 -19.43 24.77 10.06
C ILE A 5 -18.05 24.90 9.39
N PRO A 6 -17.27 25.95 9.67
CA PRO A 6 -15.92 26.05 9.13
C PRO A 6 -15.11 24.85 9.63
N PHE A 7 -14.42 24.17 8.71
CA PHE A 7 -13.54 23.05 9.04
C PHE A 7 -12.41 23.58 9.92
N ASN A 8 -12.49 23.32 11.23
CA ASN A 8 -11.49 23.79 12.18
C ASN A 8 -10.34 22.78 12.23
N ILE A 9 -9.27 23.09 11.50
CA ILE A 9 -8.06 22.25 11.42
C ILE A 9 -7.37 22.12 12.78
N GLU A 10 -7.55 23.08 13.69
CA GLU A 10 -6.88 23.12 14.98
C GLU A 10 -7.54 22.24 16.06
N ASN A 11 -8.79 21.80 15.84
CA ASN A 11 -9.56 21.01 16.82
C ASN A 11 -10.21 19.77 16.18
N MET A 12 -9.43 18.95 15.49
CA MET A 12 -9.90 17.68 14.95
C MET A 12 -10.01 16.60 16.03
N THR A 13 -11.04 15.75 15.93
CA THR A 13 -11.02 14.47 16.66
C THR A 13 -9.93 13.56 16.10
N PRO A 14 -9.45 12.55 16.85
CA PRO A 14 -8.47 11.60 16.34
C PRO A 14 -8.87 10.95 15.00
N ASP A 15 -10.15 10.59 14.83
CA ASP A 15 -10.67 10.02 13.58
C ASP A 15 -10.65 11.02 12.41
N GLN A 16 -10.90 12.30 12.68
CA GLN A 16 -10.82 13.34 11.66
C GLN A 16 -9.38 13.61 11.26
N GLN A 17 -8.46 13.63 12.24
CA GLN A 17 -7.04 13.77 11.99
C GLN A 17 -6.52 12.62 11.14
N GLN A 18 -6.87 11.37 11.46
CA GLN A 18 -6.44 10.21 10.67
C GLN A 18 -6.94 10.29 9.22
N LYS A 19 -8.21 10.67 9.00
CA LYS A 19 -8.75 10.84 7.63
C LYS A 19 -8.02 11.95 6.86
N PHE A 20 -7.61 13.00 7.56
CA PHE A 20 -6.83 14.08 6.96
C PHE A 20 -5.42 13.60 6.62
N ASP A 21 -4.75 12.89 7.52
CA ASP A 21 -3.43 12.31 7.30
C ASP A 21 -3.44 11.31 6.14
N ASP A 22 -4.46 10.45 6.07
CA ASP A 22 -4.68 9.52 4.95
C ASP A 22 -4.81 10.28 3.62
N LEU A 23 -5.63 11.33 3.57
CA LEU A 23 -5.78 12.15 2.36
C LEU A 23 -4.44 12.76 1.91
N PHE A 24 -3.61 13.24 2.84
CA PHE A 24 -2.28 13.74 2.50
C PHE A 24 -1.36 12.64 1.99
N ALA A 25 -1.39 11.46 2.61
CA ALA A 25 -0.59 10.32 2.17
C ALA A 25 -1.02 9.82 0.78
N GLU A 26 -2.32 9.76 0.51
CA GLU A 26 -2.87 9.45 -0.80
C GLU A 26 -2.33 10.39 -1.88
N ILE A 27 -2.47 11.71 -1.68
CA ILE A 27 -2.01 12.73 -2.63
C ILE A 27 -0.49 12.66 -2.85
N LYS A 28 0.26 12.40 -1.77
CA LYS A 28 1.73 12.41 -1.81
C LYS A 28 2.32 11.17 -2.47
N TYR A 29 1.73 10.00 -2.26
CA TYR A 29 2.38 8.74 -2.60
C TYR A 29 1.66 7.90 -3.65
N LEU A 30 0.37 8.11 -3.87
CA LEU A 30 -0.40 7.35 -4.84
C LEU A 30 -0.50 8.10 -6.17
N ASN A 31 -0.52 7.35 -7.27
CA ASN A 31 -0.77 7.91 -8.59
C ASN A 31 -2.28 8.09 -8.85
N HIS A 32 -2.63 8.73 -9.97
CA HIS A 32 -4.02 9.04 -10.29
C HIS A 32 -4.91 7.79 -10.41
N GLU A 33 -4.42 6.69 -10.99
CA GLU A 33 -5.20 5.45 -11.13
C GLU A 33 -5.48 4.80 -9.77
N GLN A 34 -4.46 4.75 -8.90
CA GLN A 34 -4.58 4.24 -7.55
C GLN A 34 -5.55 5.07 -6.73
N TRP A 35 -5.44 6.40 -6.80
CA TRP A 35 -6.30 7.31 -6.07
C TRP A 35 -7.76 7.21 -6.50
N ASN A 36 -8.03 7.17 -7.82
CA ASN A 36 -9.39 6.99 -8.33
C ASN A 36 -10.01 5.65 -7.90
N ALA A 37 -9.21 4.58 -7.82
CA ALA A 37 -9.70 3.27 -7.37
C ALA A 37 -9.97 3.20 -5.86
N LEU A 38 -9.40 4.11 -5.06
CA LEU A 38 -9.80 4.26 -3.65
C LEU A 38 -11.19 4.89 -3.50
N ASP A 39 -11.53 5.83 -4.40
CA ASP A 39 -12.80 6.55 -4.40
C ASP A 39 -13.94 5.75 -5.06
N ASP A 40 -13.69 5.15 -6.24
CA ASP A 40 -14.65 4.31 -6.96
C ASP A 40 -14.24 2.82 -6.93
N PRO A 41 -14.97 1.97 -6.17
CA PRO A 41 -14.70 0.54 -6.12
C PRO A 41 -14.76 -0.18 -7.46
N CYS A 42 -15.50 0.34 -8.44
CA CYS A 42 -15.60 -0.26 -9.78
C CYS A 42 -14.28 -0.20 -10.54
N LEU A 43 -13.39 0.71 -10.16
CA LEU A 43 -12.08 0.89 -10.80
C LEU A 43 -10.99 0.01 -10.17
N MET A 44 -11.27 -0.64 -9.02
CA MET A 44 -10.29 -1.49 -8.36
C MET A 44 -10.08 -2.82 -9.10
N THR A 45 -8.90 -2.97 -9.69
CA THR A 45 -8.44 -4.23 -10.28
C THR A 45 -7.42 -4.92 -9.38
N GLN A 46 -7.15 -6.20 -9.64
CA GLN A 46 -6.07 -6.93 -8.97
C GLN A 46 -4.71 -6.22 -9.10
N GLU A 47 -4.43 -5.63 -10.27
CA GLU A 47 -3.16 -4.94 -10.55
C GLU A 47 -3.05 -3.64 -9.77
N ILE A 48 -4.13 -2.85 -9.70
CA ILE A 48 -4.17 -1.62 -8.90
C ILE A 48 -4.04 -1.97 -7.41
N PHE A 49 -4.79 -2.97 -6.92
CA PHE A 49 -4.66 -3.46 -5.55
C PHE A 49 -3.22 -3.83 -5.22
N ASN A 50 -2.58 -4.66 -6.04
CA ASN A 50 -1.18 -5.06 -5.83
C ASN A 50 -0.26 -3.84 -5.82
N SER A 51 -0.44 -2.91 -6.76
CA SER A 51 0.40 -1.72 -6.86
C SER A 51 0.33 -0.85 -5.60
N ILE A 52 -0.85 -0.69 -4.99
CA ILE A 52 -1.02 0.07 -3.75
C ILE A 52 -0.34 -0.64 -2.57
N GLN A 53 -0.49 -1.97 -2.47
CA GLN A 53 0.16 -2.76 -1.42
C GLN A 53 1.70 -2.73 -1.54
N LEU A 54 2.22 -2.84 -2.77
CA LEU A 54 3.66 -2.73 -3.05
C LEU A 54 4.18 -1.32 -2.80
N ARG A 55 3.39 -0.28 -3.10
CA ARG A 55 3.72 1.11 -2.75
C ARG A 55 3.83 1.29 -1.24
N ARG A 56 2.96 0.67 -0.44
CA ARG A 56 3.12 0.63 1.03
C ARG A 56 4.38 -0.09 1.48
N MET A 57 4.81 -1.14 0.78
CA MET A 57 6.09 -1.80 1.10
C MET A 57 7.30 -0.89 0.82
N GLU A 58 7.23 -0.06 -0.21
CA GLU A 58 8.26 0.92 -0.57
C GLU A 58 8.29 2.13 0.38
N ILE A 59 7.12 2.70 0.70
CA ILE A 59 7.00 3.94 1.48
C ILE A 59 6.98 3.69 3.00
N GLY A 60 6.35 2.60 3.45
CA GLY A 60 6.25 2.25 4.86
C GLY A 60 4.98 2.79 5.56
N PRO A 61 5.07 3.16 6.85
CA PRO A 61 3.89 3.36 7.73
C PRO A 61 2.89 4.42 7.27
N GLU A 62 3.30 5.39 6.46
CA GLU A 62 2.43 6.48 5.97
C GLU A 62 1.26 5.96 5.13
N LEU A 63 1.36 4.76 4.55
CA LEU A 63 0.27 4.12 3.79
C LEU A 63 -0.43 2.98 4.56
N GLU A 64 -0.06 2.71 5.81
CA GLU A 64 -0.54 1.54 6.56
C GLU A 64 -2.07 1.53 6.71
N ASN A 65 -2.64 2.66 7.11
CA ASN A 65 -4.06 2.75 7.39
C ASN A 65 -4.90 2.56 6.13
N ILE A 66 -4.50 3.19 5.02
CA ILE A 66 -5.14 3.07 3.71
C ILE A 66 -5.11 1.60 3.25
N THR A 67 -3.93 0.97 3.29
CA THR A 67 -3.74 -0.39 2.77
C THR A 67 -4.40 -1.47 3.62
N THR A 68 -4.47 -1.30 4.94
CA THR A 68 -5.16 -2.21 5.85
C THR A 68 -6.66 -2.27 5.52
N ASN A 69 -7.27 -1.12 5.26
CA ASN A 69 -8.68 -1.05 4.87
C ASN A 69 -8.96 -1.77 3.53
N LEU A 70 -8.00 -1.77 2.60
CA LEU A 70 -8.14 -2.47 1.34
C LEU A 70 -8.19 -4.00 1.49
N PHE A 71 -7.41 -4.58 2.41
CA PHE A 71 -7.45 -6.02 2.68
C PHE A 71 -8.85 -6.50 3.06
N VAL A 72 -9.56 -5.71 3.87
CA VAL A 72 -10.93 -6.02 4.30
C VAL A 72 -11.93 -5.84 3.17
N LYS A 73 -11.77 -4.78 2.35
CA LYS A 73 -12.68 -4.47 1.24
C LYS A 73 -12.55 -5.42 0.04
N TYR A 74 -11.34 -5.92 -0.24
CA TYR A 74 -11.03 -6.72 -1.43
C TYR A 74 -10.34 -8.04 -1.07
N PRO A 75 -11.02 -8.96 -0.35
CA PRO A 75 -10.42 -10.19 0.14
C PRO A 75 -9.90 -11.12 -0.98
N ASP A 76 -10.59 -11.19 -2.11
CA ASP A 76 -10.15 -12.02 -3.25
C ASP A 76 -8.83 -11.52 -3.83
N TYR A 77 -8.66 -10.20 -3.95
CA TYR A 77 -7.41 -9.60 -4.39
C TYR A 77 -6.29 -9.79 -3.37
N ALA A 78 -6.62 -9.70 -2.07
CA ALA A 78 -5.69 -9.95 -0.99
C ALA A 78 -5.14 -11.38 -1.00
N ILE A 79 -5.99 -12.40 -1.24
CA ILE A 79 -5.56 -13.80 -1.33
C ILE A 79 -4.54 -13.98 -2.46
N SER A 80 -4.86 -13.47 -3.65
CA SER A 80 -4.00 -13.54 -4.83
C SER A 80 -2.66 -12.82 -4.61
N TYR A 81 -2.71 -11.60 -4.04
CA TYR A 81 -1.54 -10.82 -3.66
C TYR A 81 -0.64 -11.59 -2.69
N SER A 82 -1.22 -12.11 -1.61
CA SER A 82 -0.49 -12.78 -0.53
C SER A 82 0.21 -14.04 -1.04
N ARG A 83 -0.45 -14.84 -1.89
CA ARG A 83 0.16 -16.02 -2.52
C ARG A 83 1.37 -15.67 -3.40
N ARG A 84 1.27 -14.59 -4.18
CA ARG A 84 2.38 -14.11 -5.03
C ARG A 84 3.53 -13.59 -4.18
N LEU A 85 3.23 -12.83 -3.13
CA LEU A 85 4.23 -12.31 -2.21
C LEU A 85 4.96 -13.43 -1.46
N GLU A 86 4.22 -14.43 -0.96
CA GLU A 86 4.79 -15.61 -0.32
C GLU A 86 5.75 -16.34 -1.25
N LYS A 87 5.34 -16.59 -2.51
CA LYS A 87 6.20 -17.18 -3.54
C LYS A 87 7.50 -16.39 -3.76
N ALA A 88 7.42 -15.05 -3.82
CA ALA A 88 8.59 -14.19 -3.97
C ALA A 88 9.53 -14.31 -2.75
N ILE A 89 8.98 -14.27 -1.53
CA ILE A 89 9.74 -14.37 -0.28
C ILE A 89 10.40 -15.76 -0.15
N SER A 90 9.66 -16.85 -0.39
CA SER A 90 10.22 -18.21 -0.36
C SER A 90 11.33 -18.40 -1.39
N SER A 91 11.22 -17.75 -2.55
CA SER A 91 12.27 -17.81 -3.59
C SER A 91 13.53 -17.06 -3.16
N ALA A 92 13.39 -15.93 -2.45
CA ALA A 92 14.49 -15.12 -1.94
C ALA A 92 15.26 -15.81 -0.80
N SER A 93 14.58 -16.61 0.03
CA SER A 93 15.16 -17.29 1.20
C SER A 93 16.09 -18.47 0.89
N ASN A 94 16.28 -18.85 -0.39
CA ASN A 94 17.19 -19.93 -0.78
C ASN A 94 18.68 -19.55 -0.74
N SER A 95 19.05 -18.40 -0.16
CA SER A 95 20.45 -18.00 0.03
C SER A 95 20.91 -18.24 1.46
N ASP A 96 21.98 -19.01 1.66
CA ASP A 96 22.59 -19.31 2.97
C ASP A 96 23.26 -18.08 3.66
N SER A 97 22.93 -16.86 3.24
CA SER A 97 23.53 -15.63 3.75
C SER A 97 22.69 -15.01 4.87
N PHE A 98 23.30 -14.80 6.04
CA PHE A 98 22.68 -14.13 7.19
C PHE A 98 22.75 -12.59 7.13
N SER A 99 23.26 -12.00 6.04
CA SER A 99 23.32 -10.53 5.91
C SER A 99 21.94 -9.96 5.55
N LEU A 100 21.44 -9.03 6.37
CA LEU A 100 20.17 -8.35 6.14
C LEU A 100 20.13 -7.62 4.78
N ASP A 101 21.24 -7.02 4.35
CA ASP A 101 21.34 -6.35 3.06
C ASP A 101 21.18 -7.32 1.89
N ILE A 102 21.76 -8.52 2.01
CA ILE A 102 21.63 -9.57 0.99
C ILE A 102 20.20 -10.11 0.97
N CYS A 103 19.59 -10.34 2.14
CA CYS A 103 18.19 -10.74 2.24
C CYS A 103 17.25 -9.72 1.59
N TYR A 104 17.42 -8.43 1.88
CA TYR A 104 16.59 -7.38 1.28
C TYR A 104 16.77 -7.31 -0.24
N LYS A 105 18.01 -7.36 -0.74
CA LYS A 105 18.29 -7.37 -2.19
C LYS A 105 17.65 -8.56 -2.90
N ASN A 106 17.72 -9.75 -2.30
CA ASN A 106 17.10 -10.95 -2.85
C ASN A 106 15.58 -10.84 -2.84
N MET A 107 14.98 -10.36 -1.75
CA MET A 107 13.55 -10.13 -1.65
C MET A 107 13.06 -9.12 -2.69
N ARG A 108 13.72 -7.96 -2.80
CA ARG A 108 13.42 -6.92 -3.81
C ARG A 108 13.48 -7.49 -5.23
N LYS A 109 14.51 -8.27 -5.54
CA LYS A 109 14.66 -8.93 -6.84
C LYS A 109 13.52 -9.89 -7.16
N GLU A 110 13.14 -10.76 -6.23
CA GLU A 110 12.05 -11.71 -6.47
C GLU A 110 10.68 -11.04 -6.49
N ILE A 111 10.47 -9.96 -5.74
CA ILE A 111 9.26 -9.11 -5.84
C ILE A 111 9.18 -8.45 -7.21
N LEU A 112 10.28 -7.85 -7.70
CA LEU A 112 10.33 -7.26 -9.04
C LEU A 112 10.00 -8.29 -10.13
N LYS A 113 10.51 -9.50 -9.99
CA LYS A 113 10.23 -10.60 -10.93
C LYS A 113 8.78 -11.07 -10.86
N GLU A 114 8.20 -11.20 -9.67
CA GLU A 114 6.84 -11.69 -9.50
C GLU A 114 5.78 -10.63 -9.86
N PHE A 115 6.05 -9.35 -9.58
CA PHE A 115 5.08 -8.26 -9.71
C PHE A 115 5.38 -7.25 -10.82
N GLY A 116 6.60 -7.24 -11.38
CA GLY A 116 7.03 -6.20 -12.30
C GLY A 116 7.20 -4.82 -11.63
N TYR A 117 7.23 -4.77 -10.30
CA TYR A 117 7.30 -3.55 -9.50
C TYR A 117 8.57 -3.55 -8.65
N ASP A 118 9.31 -2.44 -8.71
CA ASP A 118 10.52 -2.27 -7.90
C ASP A 118 10.22 -1.51 -6.60
N ILE A 119 10.33 -2.20 -5.46
CA ILE A 119 9.99 -1.66 -4.14
C ILE A 119 11.13 -0.85 -3.48
N GLY A 120 12.00 -0.19 -4.24
CA GLY A 120 13.03 0.62 -3.60
C GLY A 120 13.61 1.78 -4.42
N PRO A 121 14.05 2.88 -3.77
CA PRO A 121 14.34 2.97 -2.33
C PRO A 121 13.46 3.93 -1.51
N LEU A 122 13.14 3.50 -0.29
CA LEU A 122 13.75 4.00 0.95
C LEU A 122 14.61 2.87 1.55
#